data_AF-A0A4Q5L6W2-F1
#
_entry.id   AF-A0A4Q5L6W2-F1
#
_cell.length_a   1.000
_cell.length_b   1.000
_cell.length_c   1.000
_cell.angle_alpha   90.00
_cell.angle_beta   90.00
_cell.angle_gamma   90.00
#
_symmetry.space_group_name_H-M   'P 1'
#
loop_
_entity.id
_entity.type
_entity.pdbx_description
1 polymer ?
#
loop_
_entity_poly.entity_id
_entity_poly.type
_entity_poly.pdbx_seq_one_letter_code
_entity_poly.pdbx_strand_id
1 'polypeptide(L)'
;MASNLDYLDPNLIPLEEKVKAYLEAEEDLRKATVEARSLPTTEAAEAQAAEQFDQRPATGSFDQHEDEVEQRLQNLREVLAELRQDVLALLPVRDEFVKVNLGYGPSRVGAFSVGGSSSQDYELRIVH
;
A
#
# COMPACT_ATOMS: atom_id res chain seq x y z
N MET A 1 7.01 26.06 23.01
CA MET A 1 5.98 25.33 23.76
C MET A 1 5.04 24.71 22.73
N ALA A 2 5.24 23.43 22.37
CA ALA A 2 4.41 22.73 21.39
C ALA A 2 3.03 22.46 22.02
N SER A 3 1.99 23.00 21.41
CA SER A 3 0.64 22.92 21.96
C SER A 3 0.07 21.53 21.73
N ASN A 4 -0.73 21.02 22.66
CA ASN A 4 -1.35 19.69 22.56
C ASN A 4 -2.36 19.54 21.38
N LEU A 5 -2.47 20.53 20.48
CA LEU A 5 -3.42 20.59 19.36
C LEU A 5 -2.75 20.60 17.98
N ASP A 6 -1.44 20.27 17.89
CA ASP A 6 -0.71 20.33 16.60
C ASP A 6 -1.31 19.43 15.50
N TYR A 7 -2.14 18.42 15.82
CA TYR A 7 -2.85 17.60 14.83
C TYR A 7 -4.07 18.28 14.18
N LEU A 8 -4.37 19.53 14.55
CA LEU A 8 -5.39 20.39 13.91
C LEU A 8 -4.77 21.50 13.06
N ASP A 9 -3.44 21.49 12.87
CA ASP A 9 -2.77 22.46 12.01
C ASP A 9 -3.22 22.26 10.55
N PRO A 10 -3.84 23.25 9.90
CA PRO A 10 -4.24 23.16 8.50
C PRO A 10 -3.07 22.83 7.55
N ASN A 11 -1.83 23.13 7.95
CA ASN A 11 -0.64 22.82 7.17
C ASN A 11 -0.34 21.31 7.12
N LEU A 12 -0.92 20.50 8.03
CA LEU A 12 -0.77 19.05 8.04
C LEU A 12 -1.85 18.33 7.22
N ILE A 13 -2.88 19.03 6.73
CA ILE A 13 -3.94 18.43 5.90
C ILE A 13 -3.36 17.69 4.67
N PRO A 14 -2.41 18.26 3.90
CA PRO A 14 -1.82 17.55 2.76
C PRO A 14 -1.07 16.28 3.17
N LEU A 15 -0.41 16.30 4.33
CA LEU A 15 0.27 15.14 4.89
C LEU A 15 -0.76 14.07 5.30
N GLU A 16 -1.85 14.46 5.95
CA GLU A 16 -2.93 13.55 6.35
C GLU A 16 -3.58 12.86 5.15
N GLU A 17 -3.89 13.61 4.10
CA GLU A 17 -4.47 13.07 2.86
C GLU A 17 -3.52 12.07 2.19
N LYS A 18 -2.22 12.41 2.10
CA LYS A 18 -1.21 11.52 1.52
C LYS A 18 -0.96 10.28 2.37
N VAL A 19 -0.99 10.39 3.69
CA VAL A 19 -0.89 9.25 4.60
C VAL A 19 -2.11 8.33 4.48
N LYS A 20 -3.32 8.89 4.36
CA LYS A 20 -4.54 8.09 4.10
C LYS A 20 -4.44 7.34 2.78
N ALA A 21 -4.06 8.03 1.70
CA ALA A 21 -3.85 7.41 0.39
C ALA A 21 -2.78 6.31 0.44
N TYR A 22 -1.70 6.51 1.20
CA TYR A 22 -0.67 5.49 1.41
C TYR A 22 -1.23 4.25 2.11
N LEU A 23 -2.01 4.42 3.19
CA LEU A 23 -2.60 3.29 3.92
C LEU A 23 -3.64 2.54 3.08
N GLU A 24 -4.44 3.25 2.30
CA GLU A 24 -5.40 2.66 1.36
C GLU A 24 -4.67 1.83 0.28
N ALA A 25 -3.62 2.38 -0.33
CA ALA A 25 -2.79 1.67 -1.30
C ALA A 25 -2.10 0.43 -0.70
N GLU A 26 -1.67 0.48 0.56
CA GLU A 26 -1.12 -0.68 1.27
C GLU A 26 -2.17 -1.77 1.48
N GLU A 27 -3.41 -1.38 1.84
CA GLU A 27 -4.52 -2.32 1.96
C GLU A 27 -4.90 -2.94 0.61
N ASP A 28 -4.92 -2.15 -0.46
CA ASP A 28 -5.20 -2.62 -1.81
C ASP A 28 -4.12 -3.59 -2.31
N LEU A 29 -2.84 -3.29 -2.07
CA LEU A 29 -1.74 -4.21 -2.36
C LEU A 29 -1.91 -5.51 -1.57
N ARG A 30 -2.29 -5.44 -0.29
CA ARG A 30 -2.55 -6.62 0.54
C ARG A 30 -3.70 -7.46 -0.04
N LYS A 31 -4.82 -6.83 -0.41
CA LYS A 31 -5.98 -7.49 -1.03
C LYS A 31 -5.60 -8.15 -2.36
N ALA A 32 -4.94 -7.41 -3.25
CA ALA A 32 -4.47 -7.92 -4.54
C ALA A 32 -3.48 -9.09 -4.38
N THR A 33 -2.62 -9.05 -3.35
CA THR A 33 -1.70 -10.16 -3.05
C THR A 33 -2.44 -11.41 -2.56
N VAL A 34 -3.50 -11.25 -1.76
CA VAL A 34 -4.35 -12.36 -1.33
C VAL A 34 -5.12 -12.93 -2.51
N GLU A 35 -5.69 -12.07 -3.36
CA GLU A 35 -6.38 -12.44 -4.59
C GLU A 35 -5.46 -13.26 -5.51
N ALA A 36 -4.25 -12.75 -5.78
CA ALA A 36 -3.24 -13.44 -6.58
C ALA A 36 -2.88 -14.83 -6.04
N ARG A 37 -2.85 -15.00 -4.72
CA ARG A 37 -2.60 -16.31 -4.08
C ARG A 37 -3.80 -17.25 -4.14
N SER A 38 -5.01 -16.70 -4.20
CA SER A 38 -6.25 -17.48 -4.28
C SER A 38 -6.58 -17.94 -5.70
N LEU A 39 -6.08 -17.25 -6.73
CA LEU A 39 -6.24 -17.62 -8.15
C LEU A 39 -6.00 -19.10 -8.45
N PRO A 40 -4.87 -19.72 -8.10
CA PRO A 40 -4.64 -21.15 -8.41
C PRO A 40 -5.66 -22.09 -7.74
N THR A 41 -6.29 -21.67 -6.64
CA THR A 41 -7.33 -22.45 -5.96
C THR A 41 -8.69 -22.29 -6.64
N THR A 42 -9.01 -21.07 -7.10
CA THR A 42 -10.22 -20.79 -7.87
C THR A 42 -10.15 -21.44 -9.24
N GLU A 43 -9.00 -21.37 -9.90
CA GLU A 43 -8.73 -22.03 -11.20
C GLU A 43 -8.84 -23.55 -11.10
N ALA A 44 -8.34 -24.17 -10.03
CA ALA A 44 -8.51 -25.61 -9.81
C ALA A 44 -9.98 -26.00 -9.61
N ALA A 45 -10.78 -25.13 -8.98
CA ALA A 45 -12.22 -25.35 -8.81
C ALA A 45 -12.99 -25.14 -10.12
N GLU A 46 -12.62 -24.15 -10.93
CA GLU A 46 -13.20 -23.89 -12.25
C GLU A 46 -12.83 -24.99 -13.26
N ALA A 47 -11.59 -25.48 -13.23
CA ALA A 47 -11.16 -26.63 -14.04
C ALA A 47 -11.96 -27.90 -13.69
N GLN A 48 -12.16 -28.18 -12.40
CA GLN A 48 -13.00 -29.31 -11.97
C GLN A 48 -14.48 -29.15 -12.35
N ALA A 49 -15.01 -27.92 -12.34
CA ALA A 49 -16.37 -27.63 -12.80
C ALA A 49 -16.50 -27.72 -14.34
N ALA A 50 -15.47 -27.29 -15.07
CA ALA A 50 -15.40 -27.40 -16.53
C ALA A 50 -15.25 -28.86 -16.99
N GLU A 51 -14.55 -29.72 -16.25
CA GLU A 51 -14.50 -31.17 -16.52
C GLU A 51 -15.88 -31.86 -16.40
N GLN A 52 -16.83 -31.28 -15.65
CA GLN A 52 -18.21 -31.78 -15.58
C GLN A 52 -19.10 -31.34 -16.76
N PHE A 53 -18.66 -30.37 -17.56
CA PHE A 53 -19.37 -29.88 -18.73
C PHE A 53 -18.48 -30.08 -19.97
N ASP A 54 -18.76 -31.10 -20.79
CA ASP A 54 -18.06 -31.47 -22.05
C ASP A 54 -17.98 -30.31 -23.09
N GLN A 55 -17.24 -29.24 -22.82
CA GLN A 55 -16.97 -28.15 -23.75
C GLN A 55 -15.50 -27.74 -23.70
N ARG A 56 -14.94 -27.70 -24.91
CA ARG A 56 -13.53 -27.50 -25.32
C ARG A 56 -12.68 -26.63 -24.38
N PRO A 57 -11.39 -26.97 -24.20
CA PRO A 57 -10.49 -26.18 -23.36
C PRO A 57 -10.18 -24.84 -24.03
N ALA A 58 -10.31 -23.75 -23.27
CA ALA A 58 -9.89 -22.41 -23.69
C ALA A 58 -8.37 -22.24 -23.49
N THR A 59 -7.54 -22.93 -24.27
CA THR A 59 -6.07 -23.01 -24.09
C THR A 59 -5.27 -21.73 -24.43
N GLY A 60 -5.79 -20.53 -24.14
CA GLY A 60 -5.09 -19.28 -24.45
C GLY A 60 -5.48 -18.06 -23.61
N SER A 61 -6.41 -18.20 -22.67
CA SER A 61 -6.86 -17.13 -21.77
C SER A 61 -6.13 -17.11 -20.43
N PHE A 62 -5.40 -18.18 -20.09
CA PHE A 62 -4.85 -18.40 -18.76
C PHE A 62 -3.58 -17.56 -18.52
N ASP A 63 -2.61 -17.61 -19.45
CA ASP A 63 -1.37 -16.82 -19.36
C ASP A 63 -1.65 -15.30 -19.28
N GLN A 64 -2.71 -14.82 -19.94
CA GLN A 64 -3.08 -13.40 -19.92
C GLN A 64 -3.56 -12.93 -18.54
N HIS A 65 -4.26 -13.78 -17.79
CA HIS A 65 -4.81 -13.40 -16.50
C HIS A 65 -3.73 -13.31 -15.42
N GLU A 66 -2.78 -14.26 -15.42
CA GLU A 66 -1.61 -14.20 -14.53
C GLU A 66 -0.76 -12.94 -14.82
N ASP A 67 -0.49 -12.66 -16.10
CA ASP A 67 0.26 -11.47 -16.53
C ASP A 67 -0.42 -10.16 -16.09
N GLU A 68 -1.75 -10.08 -16.19
CA GLU A 68 -2.54 -8.91 -15.76
C GLU A 68 -2.44 -8.68 -14.24
N VAL A 69 -2.47 -9.76 -13.45
CA VAL A 69 -2.40 -9.70 -11.99
C VAL A 69 -0.99 -9.29 -11.55
N GLU A 70 0.06 -9.82 -12.19
CA GLU A 70 1.44 -9.41 -11.93
C GLU A 70 1.66 -7.93 -12.25
N GLN A 71 1.18 -7.46 -13.41
CA GLN A 71 1.25 -6.04 -13.78
C GLN A 71 0.52 -5.16 -12.78
N ARG A 72 -0.66 -5.56 -12.33
CA ARG A 72 -1.42 -4.82 -11.30
C ARG A 72 -0.65 -4.73 -9.98
N LEU A 73 -0.03 -5.82 -9.53
CA LEU A 73 0.79 -5.82 -8.32
C LEU A 73 2.02 -4.92 -8.46
N GLN A 74 2.66 -4.91 -9.62
CA GLN A 74 3.80 -4.02 -9.87
C GLN A 74 3.37 -2.55 -9.84
N ASN A 75 2.28 -2.20 -10.52
CA ASN A 75 1.74 -0.84 -10.51
C ASN A 75 1.41 -0.36 -9.08
N LEU A 76 0.79 -1.22 -8.26
CA LEU A 76 0.47 -0.89 -6.86
C LEU A 76 1.74 -0.66 -6.02
N ARG A 77 2.81 -1.43 -6.25
CA ARG A 77 4.10 -1.22 -5.56
C ARG A 77 4.74 0.10 -5.95
N GLU A 78 4.68 0.48 -7.22
CA GLU A 78 5.21 1.74 -7.72
C GLU A 78 4.46 2.93 -7.14
N VAL A 79 3.12 2.88 -7.14
CA VAL A 79 2.27 3.90 -6.51
C VAL A 79 2.56 4.01 -5.01
N LEU A 80 2.72 2.90 -4.31
CA LEU A 80 3.06 2.91 -2.88
C LEU A 80 4.44 3.55 -2.65
N ALA A 81 5.42 3.27 -3.50
CA ALA A 81 6.75 3.87 -3.42
C ALA A 81 6.71 5.39 -3.66
N GLU A 82 5.92 5.86 -4.62
CA GLU A 82 5.69 7.29 -4.88
C GLU A 82 5.01 7.98 -3.69
N LEU A 83 3.91 7.40 -3.19
CA LEU A 83 3.20 7.91 -2.01
C LEU A 83 4.10 7.96 -0.77
N ARG A 84 4.96 6.95 -0.59
CA ARG A 84 5.97 6.97 0.48
C ARG A 84 6.90 8.17 0.33
N GLN A 85 7.43 8.43 -0.86
CA GLN A 85 8.32 9.57 -1.09
C GLN A 85 7.60 10.91 -0.87
N ASP A 86 6.35 11.02 -1.30
CA ASP A 86 5.51 12.20 -1.06
C ASP A 86 5.31 12.46 0.44
N VAL A 87 4.94 11.43 1.20
CA VAL A 87 4.77 11.54 2.66
C VAL A 87 6.10 11.92 3.31
N LEU A 88 7.21 11.34 2.85
CA LEU A 88 8.53 11.74 3.31
C LEU A 88 8.82 13.21 2.97
N ALA A 89 8.48 13.71 1.80
CA ALA A 89 8.73 15.10 1.41
C ALA A 89 7.89 16.10 2.21
N LEU A 90 6.68 15.71 2.60
CA LEU A 90 5.74 16.55 3.36
C LEU A 90 6.00 16.56 4.88
N LEU A 91 6.84 15.66 5.38
CA LEU A 91 7.18 15.61 6.80
C LEU A 91 7.98 16.85 7.23
N PRO A 92 7.50 17.64 8.21
CA PRO A 92 8.18 18.86 8.66
C PRO A 92 9.48 18.57 9.44
N VAL A 93 9.57 17.38 10.04
CA VAL A 93 10.71 16.93 10.84
C VAL A 93 11.08 15.49 10.48
N ARG A 94 12.38 15.19 10.59
CA ARG A 94 12.94 13.84 10.47
C ARG A 94 13.25 13.30 11.86
N ASP A 95 13.26 11.98 11.98
CA ASP A 95 13.56 11.22 13.21
C ASP A 95 12.65 11.56 14.40
N GLU A 96 11.45 12.07 14.13
CA GLU A 96 10.44 12.43 15.11
C GLU A 96 9.04 12.03 14.62
N PHE A 97 8.13 11.74 15.57
CA PHE A 97 6.73 11.48 15.29
C PHE A 97 5.93 12.78 15.26
N VAL A 98 5.31 13.04 14.10
CA VAL A 98 4.32 14.09 13.90
C VAL A 98 2.94 13.52 14.17
N LYS A 99 2.16 14.20 15.01
CA LYS A 99 0.76 13.82 15.27
C LYS A 99 -0.09 14.24 14.07
N VAL A 100 -0.89 13.31 13.55
CA VAL A 100 -1.76 13.52 12.38
C VAL A 100 -3.15 12.95 12.68
N ASN A 101 -4.19 13.57 12.13
CA ASN A 101 -5.55 13.09 12.32
C ASN A 101 -6.02 12.23 11.13
N LEU A 102 -5.89 10.92 11.27
CA LEU A 102 -6.35 9.98 10.23
C LEU A 102 -7.85 9.67 10.30
N GLY A 103 -8.57 10.19 11.31
CA GLY A 103 -10.03 10.04 11.43
C GLY A 103 -10.50 8.83 12.25
N TYR A 104 -9.59 7.94 12.66
CA TYR A 104 -9.91 6.74 13.46
C TYR A 104 -9.31 6.77 14.88
N GLY A 105 -8.62 7.86 15.25
CA GLY A 105 -7.94 8.02 16.54
C GLY A 105 -6.70 8.91 16.44
N PRO A 106 -5.97 9.10 17.55
CA PRO A 106 -4.71 9.84 17.55
C PRO A 106 -3.62 9.04 16.84
N SER A 107 -3.34 9.38 15.59
CA SER A 107 -2.29 8.73 14.79
C SER A 107 -0.99 9.54 14.80
N ARG A 108 0.12 8.85 14.53
CA ARG A 108 1.46 9.44 14.44
C ARG A 108 2.20 8.92 13.21
N VAL A 109 2.88 9.83 12.53
CA VAL A 109 3.69 9.56 11.34
C VAL A 109 5.08 10.14 11.54
N GLY A 110 6.10 9.36 11.24
CA GLY A 110 7.50 9.80 11.35
C GLY A 110 8.38 9.12 10.32
N ALA A 111 9.46 9.79 9.94
CA ALA A 111 10.49 9.25 9.06
C ALA A 111 11.77 9.05 9.86
N PHE A 112 12.23 7.80 10.00
CA PHE A 112 13.41 7.49 10.80
C PHE A 112 14.55 7.02 9.90
N SER A 113 15.73 7.55 10.12
CA SER A 113 16.95 7.11 9.44
C SER A 113 17.28 5.68 9.85
N VAL A 114 17.50 4.82 8.86
CA VAL A 114 17.95 3.44 9.10
C VAL A 114 19.48 3.45 8.98
N GLY A 115 20.17 3.55 10.10
CA GLY A 115 21.63 3.61 10.12
C GLY A 115 22.27 2.33 9.55
N GLY A 116 22.98 2.44 8.43
CA GLY A 116 23.71 1.32 7.83
C GLY A 116 24.35 1.60 6.46
N SER A 117 23.82 2.56 5.70
CA SER A 117 24.34 2.94 4.38
C SER A 117 24.58 4.44 4.33
N SER A 118 25.63 4.86 3.62
CA SER A 118 26.00 6.26 3.37
C SER A 118 24.99 7.05 2.51
N SER A 119 23.84 6.44 2.21
CA SER A 119 22.65 7.04 1.61
C SER A 119 21.61 7.25 2.72
N GLN A 120 21.01 8.43 2.78
CA GLN A 120 19.99 8.82 3.76
C GLN A 120 18.69 8.01 3.55
N ASP A 121 18.72 6.72 3.88
CA ASP A 121 17.59 5.82 3.73
C ASP A 121 16.65 6.03 4.92
N TYR A 122 15.56 6.76 4.67
CA TYR A 122 14.50 7.01 5.65
C TYR A 122 13.39 5.97 5.54
N GLU A 123 13.04 5.37 6.67
CA GLU A 123 11.89 4.49 6.82
C GLU A 123 10.68 5.26 7.34
N LEU A 124 9.56 5.15 6.62
CA LEU A 124 8.29 5.72 7.05
C LEU A 124 7.66 4.81 8.11
N ARG A 125 7.34 5.37 9.27
CA ARG A 125 6.69 4.66 10.37
C ARG A 125 5.38 5.35 10.72
N ILE A 126 4.31 4.57 10.69
CA ILE A 126 2.94 4.99 10.96
C ILE A 126 2.44 4.23 12.19
N VAL A 127 1.87 4.94 13.15
CA VAL A 127 1.24 4.37 14.34
C VAL A 127 -0.20 4.88 14.40
N HIS A 128 -1.18 4.00 14.23
CA HIS A 128 -2.61 4.31 14.22
C HIS A 128 -3.42 3.29 15.01
#